data_AF-A0A8S3GEW3-F1
#
_entry.id   AF-A0A8S3GEW3-F1
#
_cell.length_a   1.000
_cell.length_b   1.000
_cell.length_c   1.000
_cell.angle_alpha   90.00
_cell.angle_beta   90.00
_cell.angle_gamma   90.00
#
_symmetry.space_group_name_H-M   'P 1'
#
loop_
_entity.id
_entity.type
_entity.pdbx_description
1 polymer ?
#
loop_
_entity_poly.entity_id
_entity_poly.type
_entity_poly.pdbx_seq_one_letter_code
_entity_poly.pdbx_strand_id
1 'polypeptide(L)'
;MVHWIGLPIAIAPDQPYDINGIWTGSTSIVNGVPIIIYTGINESHAQVQCQALPANLTDPALSKWIKWPSNPLITSPNGRDPSTAFQDDHNNYYLIYGFDCDELGGKRYYSHQEIL
;
A
#
# COMPACT_ATOMS: atom_id res chain seq x y z
N MET A 1 23.48 3.96 -4.39
CA MET A 1 23.12 2.63 -4.93
C MET A 1 23.66 2.51 -6.34
N VAL A 2 24.37 1.43 -6.68
CA VAL A 2 24.97 1.22 -8.02
C VAL A 2 24.90 -0.23 -8.51
N HIS A 3 24.90 -1.21 -7.60
CA HIS A 3 24.79 -2.64 -7.92
C HIS A 3 23.47 -3.21 -7.40
N TRP A 4 22.79 -4.00 -8.24
CA TRP A 4 21.48 -4.57 -7.98
C TRP A 4 21.48 -6.07 -8.26
N ILE A 5 20.67 -6.81 -7.52
CA ILE A 5 20.45 -8.25 -7.71
C ILE A 5 18.97 -8.44 -8.07
N GLY A 6 18.71 -9.23 -9.11
CA GLY A 6 17.34 -9.61 -9.47
C GLY A 6 16.76 -10.58 -8.45
N LEU A 7 15.57 -10.28 -7.93
CA LEU A 7 14.81 -11.13 -7.03
C LEU A 7 13.49 -11.58 -7.70
N PRO A 8 12.83 -12.62 -7.19
CA PRO A 8 11.49 -12.99 -7.61
C PRO A 8 10.49 -11.83 -7.43
N ILE A 9 9.33 -11.94 -8.09
CA ILE A 9 8.22 -11.00 -7.90
C ILE A 9 7.79 -11.03 -6.43
N ALA A 10 7.79 -9.85 -5.80
CA ALA A 10 7.43 -9.71 -4.38
C ALA A 10 5.93 -9.94 -4.14
N ILE A 11 5.08 -9.31 -4.95
CA ILE A 11 3.62 -9.41 -4.91
C ILE A 11 3.06 -9.43 -6.34
N ALA A 12 2.07 -10.28 -6.60
CA ALA A 12 1.43 -10.43 -7.90
C ALA A 12 -0.11 -10.43 -7.75
N PRO A 13 -0.89 -10.01 -8.76
CA PRO A 13 -2.35 -10.10 -8.73
C PRO A 13 -2.82 -11.53 -8.49
N ASP A 14 -3.53 -11.75 -7.39
CA ASP A 14 -4.07 -13.08 -7.05
C ASP A 14 -5.27 -13.04 -6.07
N GLN A 15 -5.75 -11.84 -5.68
CA GLN A 15 -6.90 -11.67 -4.80
C GLN A 15 -7.96 -10.77 -5.45
N PRO A 16 -9.25 -10.87 -5.06
CA PRO A 16 -10.33 -10.06 -5.63
C PRO A 16 -10.08 -8.53 -5.56
N TYR A 17 -9.35 -8.06 -4.55
CA TYR A 17 -9.04 -6.64 -4.35
C TYR A 17 -7.89 -6.12 -5.22
N ASP A 18 -7.12 -6.98 -5.88
CA ASP A 18 -6.01 -6.60 -6.76
C ASP A 18 -5.95 -7.40 -8.07
N ILE A 19 -7.02 -8.13 -8.40
CA ILE A 19 -7.08 -9.04 -9.54
C ILE A 19 -6.82 -8.35 -10.88
N ASN A 20 -7.22 -7.08 -10.99
CA ASN A 20 -7.04 -6.27 -12.19
C ASN A 20 -5.71 -5.49 -12.18
N GLY A 21 -4.91 -5.60 -11.12
CA GLY A 21 -3.59 -5.00 -11.04
C GLY A 21 -3.12 -4.67 -9.63
N ILE A 22 -1.80 -4.72 -9.46
CA ILE A 22 -1.08 -4.15 -8.32
C ILE A 22 -0.32 -2.93 -8.86
N TRP A 23 -0.67 -1.75 -8.36
CA TRP A 23 -0.11 -0.46 -8.77
C TRP A 23 0.83 0.09 -7.68
N THR A 24 1.24 1.35 -7.85
CA THR A 24 2.21 2.05 -6.99
C THR A 24 1.89 1.89 -5.51
N GLY A 25 2.94 1.90 -4.70
CA GLY A 25 2.85 1.88 -3.26
C GLY A 25 4.13 2.42 -2.64
N SER A 26 4.09 2.54 -1.32
CA SER A 26 5.23 2.95 -0.51
C SER A 26 5.47 1.95 0.61
N THR A 27 6.68 1.96 1.15
CA THR A 27 7.06 1.15 2.31
C THR A 27 7.29 2.03 3.53
N SER A 28 6.86 1.55 4.69
CA SER A 28 7.06 2.19 5.99
C SER A 28 7.64 1.18 6.97
N ILE A 29 8.51 1.61 7.88
CA ILE A 29 9.02 0.77 8.97
C ILE A 29 8.17 1.05 10.21
N VAL A 30 7.34 0.09 10.62
CA VAL A 30 6.47 0.18 11.79
C VAL A 30 6.97 -0.80 12.83
N ASN A 31 7.40 -0.32 14.00
CA ASN A 31 7.95 -1.16 15.08
C ASN A 31 9.05 -2.12 14.59
N GLY A 32 9.91 -1.68 13.67
CA GLY A 32 10.99 -2.47 13.08
C GLY A 32 10.58 -3.43 11.95
N VAL A 33 9.29 -3.45 11.58
CA VAL A 33 8.74 -4.28 10.51
C VAL A 33 8.49 -3.41 9.27
N PRO A 34 9.09 -3.73 8.10
CA PRO A 34 8.72 -3.06 6.86
C PRO A 34 7.34 -3.51 6.41
N ILE A 35 6.49 -2.55 6.06
CA ILE A 35 5.12 -2.76 5.61
C ILE A 35 4.96 -2.04 4.27
N ILE A 36 4.47 -2.75 3.26
CA ILE A 36 4.07 -2.15 1.98
C ILE A 36 2.59 -1.81 2.06
N ILE A 37 2.25 -0.55 1.78
CA ILE A 37 0.89 -0.17 1.38
C ILE A 37 0.92 0.12 -0.12
N TYR A 38 0.02 -0.50 -0.87
CA TYR A 38 -0.05 -0.40 -2.32
C TYR A 38 -1.48 -0.22 -2.81
N THR A 39 -1.63 0.26 -4.03
CA THR A 39 -2.94 0.35 -4.69
C THR A 39 -3.26 -0.96 -5.42
N GLY A 40 -4.34 -1.63 -5.02
CA GLY A 40 -4.95 -2.73 -5.76
C GLY A 40 -6.06 -2.24 -6.69
N ILE A 41 -6.22 -2.90 -7.83
CA ILE A 41 -7.38 -2.71 -8.72
C ILE A 41 -8.32 -3.90 -8.54
N ASN A 42 -9.47 -3.65 -7.92
CA ASN A 42 -10.42 -4.72 -7.62
C ASN A 42 -11.24 -5.14 -8.86
N GLU A 43 -12.11 -6.15 -8.70
CA GLU A 43 -12.99 -6.67 -9.76
C GLU A 43 -13.85 -5.60 -10.46
N SER A 44 -14.20 -4.53 -9.76
CA SER A 44 -14.99 -3.41 -10.30
C SER A 44 -14.14 -2.27 -10.88
N HIS A 45 -12.84 -2.50 -11.08
CA HIS A 45 -11.85 -1.49 -11.49
C HIS A 45 -11.71 -0.29 -10.53
N ALA A 46 -12.14 -0.43 -9.27
CA ALA A 46 -11.89 0.58 -8.25
C ALA A 46 -10.45 0.46 -7.71
N GLN A 47 -9.83 1.60 -7.43
CA GLN A 47 -8.50 1.68 -6.81
C GLN A 47 -8.68 1.66 -5.28
N VAL A 48 -8.14 0.62 -4.65
CA VAL A 48 -8.24 0.36 -3.20
C VAL A 48 -6.85 0.27 -2.59
N GLN A 49 -6.67 0.59 -1.31
CA GLN A 49 -5.37 0.46 -0.65
C GLN A 49 -5.27 -0.88 0.09
N CYS A 50 -4.21 -1.61 -0.17
CA CYS A 50 -3.93 -2.94 0.34
C CYS A 50 -2.57 -2.97 1.03
N GLN A 51 -2.39 -3.93 1.95
CA GLN A 51 -1.17 -4.12 2.72
C GLN A 51 -0.48 -5.44 2.38
N ALA A 52 0.84 -5.43 2.40
CA ALA A 52 1.68 -6.63 2.39
C ALA A 52 2.80 -6.54 3.42
N LEU A 53 3.16 -7.70 3.98
CA LEU A 53 4.18 -7.88 5.01
C LEU A 53 5.24 -8.89 4.53
N PRO A 54 6.51 -8.78 4.94
CA PRO A 54 7.51 -9.79 4.65
C PRO A 54 7.10 -11.15 5.24
N ALA A 55 7.30 -12.22 4.48
CA ALA A 55 7.08 -13.58 4.97
C ALA A 55 8.12 -14.01 6.02
N ASN A 56 9.31 -13.40 5.99
CA ASN A 56 10.41 -13.72 6.89
C ASN A 56 11.30 -12.49 7.13
N LEU A 57 11.29 -11.95 8.35
CA LEU A 57 12.13 -10.80 8.73
C LEU A 57 13.61 -11.14 8.90
N THR A 58 13.97 -12.42 8.99
CA THR A 58 15.37 -12.86 9.05
C THR A 58 16.01 -12.95 7.66
N ASP A 59 15.21 -12.91 6.58
CA ASP A 59 15.72 -12.81 5.22
C ASP A 59 16.16 -11.37 4.93
N PRO A 60 17.46 -11.09 4.79
CA PRO A 60 17.96 -9.73 4.56
C PRO A 60 17.50 -9.15 3.21
N ALA A 61 17.11 -9.99 2.26
CA ALA A 61 16.61 -9.57 0.96
C ALA A 61 15.09 -9.32 0.95
N LEU A 62 14.37 -9.74 2.00
CA LEU A 62 12.90 -9.71 2.08
C LEU A 62 12.27 -10.24 0.79
N SER A 63 12.71 -11.42 0.35
CA SER A 63 12.43 -11.95 -0.99
C SER A 63 10.99 -12.41 -1.19
N LYS A 64 10.22 -12.57 -0.11
CA LYS A 64 8.82 -13.04 -0.13
C LYS A 64 7.95 -12.13 0.72
N TRP A 65 6.76 -11.82 0.19
CA TRP A 65 5.77 -10.99 0.85
C TRP A 65 4.42 -11.71 0.88
N ILE A 66 3.64 -11.43 1.93
CA ILE A 66 2.32 -11.99 2.19
C ILE A 66 1.35 -10.83 2.25
N LYS A 67 0.25 -10.93 1.51
CA LYS A 67 -0.82 -9.92 1.55
C LYS A 67 -1.60 -10.04 2.86
N TRP A 68 -2.00 -8.90 3.42
CA TRP A 68 -2.76 -8.88 4.66
C TRP A 68 -4.14 -9.54 4.47
N PRO A 69 -4.58 -10.44 5.37
CA PRO A 69 -5.86 -11.14 5.21
C PRO A 69 -7.08 -10.22 5.17
N SER A 70 -7.01 -9.06 5.84
CA SER A 70 -8.11 -8.09 5.90
C SER A 70 -8.09 -7.05 4.79
N ASN A 71 -7.31 -7.26 3.72
CA ASN A 71 -7.34 -6.37 2.56
C ASN A 71 -8.72 -6.37 1.87
N PRO A 72 -9.12 -5.25 1.25
CA PRO A 72 -8.43 -3.96 1.24
C PRO A 72 -8.64 -3.17 2.56
N LEU A 73 -7.67 -2.35 2.92
CA LEU A 73 -7.75 -1.48 4.11
C LEU A 73 -8.57 -0.21 3.87
N ILE A 74 -8.48 0.35 2.66
CA ILE A 74 -9.16 1.60 2.29
C ILE A 74 -9.84 1.39 0.94
N THR A 75 -11.16 1.58 0.90
CA THR A 75 -11.98 1.38 -0.31
C THR A 75 -12.61 2.64 -0.85
N SER A 76 -12.61 3.73 -0.07
CA SER A 76 -13.24 5.00 -0.43
C SER A 76 -12.53 6.18 0.24
N PRO A 77 -12.44 7.34 -0.44
CA PRO A 77 -12.70 7.56 -1.87
C PRO A 77 -11.79 6.72 -2.78
N ASN A 78 -12.21 6.53 -4.04
CA ASN A 78 -11.42 5.84 -5.07
C ASN A 78 -10.12 6.65 -5.33
N GLY A 79 -8.97 6.07 -5.03
CA GLY A 79 -7.70 6.76 -5.05
C GLY A 79 -6.51 5.81 -5.09
N ARG A 80 -5.30 6.36 -5.18
CA ARG A 80 -4.06 5.59 -5.39
C ARG A 80 -2.82 6.29 -4.84
N ASP A 81 -1.69 5.62 -5.03
CA ASP A 81 -0.35 6.12 -4.76
C ASP A 81 -0.16 6.49 -3.27
N PRO A 82 -0.34 5.53 -2.34
CA PRO A 82 -0.16 5.76 -0.91
C PRO A 82 1.30 6.11 -0.60
N SER A 83 1.50 7.13 0.25
CA SER A 83 2.80 7.57 0.72
C SER A 83 3.39 6.63 1.77
N THR A 84 4.67 6.81 2.09
CA THR A 84 5.22 6.32 3.36
C THR A 84 4.42 6.94 4.51
N ALA A 85 4.14 6.14 5.53
CA ALA A 85 3.42 6.55 6.71
C ALA A 85 4.32 7.37 7.65
N PHE A 86 3.71 8.29 8.38
CA PHE A 86 4.33 9.09 9.43
C PHE A 86 3.58 8.89 10.75
N GLN A 87 4.32 8.97 11.86
CA GLN A 87 3.80 8.71 13.19
C GLN A 87 3.59 10.01 13.95
N ASP A 88 2.50 10.12 14.73
CA ASP A 88 2.32 11.20 15.70
C ASP A 88 2.99 10.90 17.05
N ASP A 89 2.80 11.79 18.03
CA ASP A 89 3.31 11.66 19.40
C ASP A 89 2.52 10.66 20.28
N HIS A 90 1.41 10.13 19.77
CA HIS A 90 0.54 9.15 20.44
C HIS A 90 0.70 7.73 19.86
N ASN A 91 1.67 7.52 18.97
CA ASN A 91 1.94 6.28 18.24
C ASN A 91 0.92 5.90 17.15
N ASN A 92 0.08 6.83 16.70
CA ASN A 92 -0.80 6.60 15.56
C ASN A 92 -0.01 6.79 14.27
N TYR A 93 -0.28 5.95 13.27
CA TYR A 93 0.36 6.03 11.96
C TYR A 93 -0.61 6.55 10.91
N TYR A 94 -0.15 7.51 10.11
CA TYR A 94 -0.91 8.15 9.06
C TYR A 94 -0.18 8.04 7.73
N LEU A 95 -0.91 7.80 6.64
CA LEU A 95 -0.38 7.98 5.28
C LEU A 95 -1.20 9.00 4.51
N ILE A 96 -0.70 9.43 3.37
CA ILE A 96 -1.42 10.23 2.38
C ILE A 96 -1.62 9.41 1.11
N TYR A 97 -2.78 9.47 0.47
CA TYR A 97 -3.00 8.93 -0.87
C TYR A 97 -3.76 9.93 -1.74
N GLY A 98 -3.53 9.87 -3.05
CA GLY A 98 -4.14 10.77 -4.02
C GLY A 98 -5.50 10.25 -4.49
N PHE A 99 -6.53 11.09 -4.48
CA PHE A 99 -7.83 10.77 -5.06
C PHE A 99 -8.40 11.99 -5.79
N ASP A 100 -9.31 11.75 -6.75
CA ASP A 100 -10.04 12.82 -7.42
C ASP A 100 -11.40 13.01 -6.72
N CYS A 101 -11.83 14.26 -6.56
CA CYS A 101 -13.14 14.62 -6.02
C CYS A 101 -13.86 15.52 -7.02
N ASP A 102 -14.90 14.97 -7.66
CA ASP A 102 -15.68 15.68 -8.69
C ASP A 102 -16.42 16.89 -8.11
N GLU A 103 -16.87 16.80 -6.85
CA GLU A 103 -17.63 17.88 -6.17
C GLU A 103 -16.85 19.19 -6.03
N LEU A 104 -15.51 19.15 -6.15
CA LEU A 104 -14.64 20.32 -6.01
C LEU A 104 -13.95 20.71 -7.33
N GLY A 105 -14.44 20.22 -8.46
CA GLY A 105 -14.02 20.64 -9.80
C GLY A 105 -12.78 19.93 -10.34
N GLY A 106 -12.65 18.61 -10.12
CA GLY A 106 -11.61 17.78 -10.75
C GLY A 106 -10.20 18.03 -10.20
N LYS A 107 -10.09 18.44 -8.94
CA LYS A 107 -8.81 18.62 -8.25
C LYS A 107 -8.38 17.31 -7.57
N ARG A 108 -7.08 17.06 -7.54
CA ARG A 108 -6.48 15.97 -6.74
C ARG A 108 -6.42 16.38 -5.28
N TYR A 109 -6.90 15.50 -4.42
CA TYR A 109 -6.91 15.65 -2.98
C TYR A 109 -6.09 14.54 -2.32
N TYR A 110 -5.73 14.83 -1.07
CA TYR A 110 -4.95 13.96 -0.22
C TYR A 110 -5.75 13.70 1.05
N SER A 111 -5.97 12.43 1.38
CA SER A 111 -6.59 12.03 2.64
C SER A 111 -5.53 11.42 3.55
N HIS A 112 -5.64 11.71 4.85
CA HIS A 112 -4.89 10.98 5.87
C HIS A 112 -5.76 9.89 6.47
N GLN A 113 -5.20 8.71 6.66
CA GLN A 113 -5.91 7.60 7.27
C GLN A 113 -5.02 6.96 8.33
N GLU A 114 -5.60 6.69 9.50
CA GLU A 114 -4.96 5.88 10.53
C GLU A 114 -4.87 4.43 10.04
N ILE A 115 -3.67 3.88 10.05
CA ILE A 115 -3.37 2.52 9.60
C ILE A 115 -2.42 1.88 10.60
N LEU A 116 -2.90 0.79 11.23
CA LEU A 116 -2.25 -0.08 12.22
C LEU A 116 -2.43 0.35 13.68
#